data_AF-A0A6C8Y371-F1
#
_entry.id   AF-A0A6C8Y371-F1
#
_cell.length_a   1.000
_cell.length_b   1.000
_cell.length_c   1.000
_cell.angle_alpha   90.00
_cell.angle_beta   90.00
_cell.angle_gamma   90.00
#
_symmetry.space_group_name_H-M   'P 1'
#
loop_
_entity.id
_entity.type
_entity.pdbx_description
1 polymer ?
#
loop_
_entity_poly.entity_id
_entity_poly.type
_entity_poly.pdbx_seq_one_letter_code
_entity_poly.pdbx_strand_id
1 'polypeptide(L)' 'MSEFTVKPAPDKSVRDPRTMQLLGAKGERKPRNAYWLRRVAAGDVVVVETRKKGGKAK' A
#
# COMPACT_ATOMS: atom_id res chain seq x y z
N MET A 1 15.71 0.82 3.72
CA MET A 1 14.45 1.27 3.09
C MET A 1 13.30 0.78 3.97
N SER A 2 12.25 1.58 4.17
CA SER A 2 11.07 1.13 4.93
C SER A 2 10.08 0.39 4.04
N GLU A 3 9.37 -0.59 4.59
CA GLU A 3 8.35 -1.37 3.90
C GLU A 3 7.03 -1.32 4.67
N PHE A 4 5.92 -1.54 3.97
CA PHE A 4 4.57 -1.50 4.50
C PHE A 4 3.63 -2.41 3.71
N THR A 5 2.61 -2.95 4.37
CA THR A 5 1.62 -3.83 3.74
C THR A 5 0.48 -2.97 3.19
N VAL A 6 0.25 -3.05 1.88
CA VAL A 6 -0.80 -2.32 1.15
C VAL A 6 -1.73 -3.29 0.43
N LYS A 7 -3.03 -3.02 0.43
CA LYS A 7 -4.03 -3.74 -0.37
C LYS A 7 -4.71 -2.79 -1.34
N PRO A 8 -5.22 -3.25 -2.50
CA PRO A 8 -6.05 -2.40 -3.33
C PRO A 8 -7.28 -1.92 -2.54
N ALA A 9 -7.75 -0.72 -2.82
CA ALA A 9 -9.02 -0.26 -2.26
C ALA A 9 -10.19 -1.16 -2.75
N PRO A 10 -11.33 -1.19 -2.04
CA PRO A 10 -12.54 -1.84 -2.55
C PRO A 10 -12.83 -1.36 -3.98
N ASP A 11 -13.24 -2.30 -4.83
CA ASP A 11 -13.56 -2.08 -6.26
C ASP A 11 -12.42 -1.53 -7.13
N LYS A 12 -11.20 -1.43 -6.61
CA LYS A 12 -10.01 -1.04 -7.37
C LYS A 12 -9.08 -2.22 -7.62
N SER A 13 -8.40 -2.18 -8.76
CA SER A 13 -7.40 -3.15 -9.18
C SER A 13 -6.10 -2.43 -9.50
N VAL A 14 -5.13 -2.50 -8.58
CA VAL A 14 -3.82 -1.86 -8.74
C VAL A 14 -2.80 -2.92 -9.18
N ARG A 15 -2.00 -2.60 -10.20
CA ARG A 15 -0.83 -3.40 -10.60
C ARG A 15 0.43 -2.87 -9.94
N ASP A 16 1.33 -3.78 -9.57
CA ASP A 16 2.71 -3.45 -9.22
C ASP A 16 3.50 -3.08 -10.49
N PRO A 17 4.18 -1.92 -10.54
CA PRO A 17 4.92 -1.48 -11.72
C PRO A 17 6.19 -2.31 -12.02
N ARG A 18 6.65 -3.17 -11.11
CA ARG A 18 7.81 -4.06 -11.30
C ARG A 18 7.40 -5.46 -11.74
N THR A 19 6.38 -6.06 -11.13
CA THR A 19 5.96 -7.44 -11.43
C THR A 19 4.83 -7.51 -12.46
N MET A 20 4.20 -6.37 -12.78
CA MET A 20 3.01 -6.25 -13.65
C MET A 20 1.78 -7.05 -13.17
N GLN A 21 1.85 -7.66 -11.98
CA GLN A 21 0.78 -8.40 -11.34
C GLN A 21 -0.14 -7.48 -10.54
N LEU A 22 -1.40 -7.89 -10.38
CA LEU A 22 -2.35 -7.25 -9.49
C LEU A 22 -1.97 -7.51 -8.03
N LEU A 23 -2.14 -6.53 -7.14
CA LEU A 23 -2.00 -6.79 -5.70
C LEU A 23 -3.09 -7.77 -5.25
N GLY A 24 -2.72 -8.71 -4.38
CA GLY A 24 -3.68 -9.57 -3.70
C GLY A 24 -4.64 -8.75 -2.83
N ALA A 25 -5.94 -9.12 -2.85
CA ALA A 25 -6.98 -8.45 -2.05
C ALA A 25 -6.72 -8.48 -0.53
N LYS A 26 -5.94 -9.46 -0.04
CA LYS A 26 -5.49 -9.57 1.35
C LYS A 26 -4.42 -8.54 1.73
N GLY A 27 -3.83 -7.86 0.75
CA GLY A 27 -2.68 -6.98 0.92
C GLY A 27 -1.35 -7.68 0.69
N GLU A 28 -0.36 -6.89 0.31
CA GLU A 28 0.98 -7.34 -0.06
C GLU A 28 2.04 -6.38 0.49
N ARG A 29 3.21 -6.92 0.83
CA ARG A 29 4.29 -6.17 1.46
C ARG A 29 5.12 -5.46 0.38
N LYS A 30 5.09 -4.12 0.38
CA LYS A 30 5.73 -3.29 -0.66
C LYS A 30 6.72 -2.28 -0.06
N PRO A 31 7.73 -1.82 -0.83
CA PRO A 31 8.63 -0.75 -0.38
C PRO A 31 7.89 0.59 -0.27
N ARG A 32 8.14 1.36 0.79
CA ARG A 32 7.53 2.68 1.04
C ARG A 32 8.19 3.77 0.19
N ASN A 33 7.99 3.68 -1.13
CA ASN A 33 8.48 4.62 -2.13
C ASN A 33 7.39 5.64 -2.57
N ALA A 34 7.78 6.62 -3.37
CA ALA A 34 6.87 7.65 -3.87
C ALA A 34 5.69 7.10 -4.70
N TYR A 35 5.87 6.01 -5.45
CA TYR A 35 4.81 5.39 -6.25
C TYR A 35 3.66 4.89 -5.36
N TRP A 36 3.98 4.08 -4.34
CA TRP A 36 2.97 3.55 -3.43
C TRP A 36 2.35 4.63 -2.55
N LEU A 37 3.15 5.61 -2.09
CA LEU A 37 2.63 6.76 -1.35
C LEU A 37 1.65 7.60 -2.17
N ARG A 38 1.93 7.85 -3.46
CA ARG A 38 1.00 8.55 -4.37
C ARG A 38 -0.30 7.78 -4.55
N ARG A 39 -0.23 6.45 -4.74
CA ARG A 39 -1.42 5.59 -4.85
C ARG A 39 -2.25 5.55 -3.55
N VAL A 40 -1.61 5.60 -2.38
CA VAL A 40 -2.32 5.72 -1.09
C VAL A 40 -3.01 7.08 -0.98
N ALA A 41 -2.34 8.17 -1.34
CA ALA A 41 -2.94 9.52 -1.35
C ALA A 41 -4.11 9.65 -2.34
N ALA A 42 -4.06 8.95 -3.48
CA ALA A 42 -5.15 8.87 -4.46
C ALA A 42 -6.30 7.93 -4.06
N GLY A 43 -6.20 7.24 -2.91
CA GLY A 43 -7.19 6.22 -2.51
C GLY A 43 -7.26 5.02 -3.47
N ASP A 44 -6.17 4.67 -4.14
CA ASP A 44 -6.07 3.48 -5.00
C ASP A 44 -5.68 2.22 -4.24
N VAL A 45 -4.83 2.38 -3.22
CA VAL A 45 -4.47 1.33 -2.24
C VAL A 45 -4.65 1.86 -0.83
N VAL A 46 -4.99 0.95 0.08
CA VAL A 46 -5.13 1.21 1.52
C VAL A 46 -3.97 0.54 2.25
N VAL A 47 -3.38 1.24 3.21
CA VAL A 47 -2.36 0.67 4.10
C VAL A 47 -3.03 -0.26 5.09
N VAL A 48 -2.67 -1.54 5.08
CA VAL A 48 -3.19 -2.57 6.00
C VAL A 48 -2.32 -2.64 7.25
N GLU A 49 -1.00 -2.65 7.05
CA GLU A 49 -0.04 -2.56 8.13
C GLU A 49 1.05 -1.56 7.75
N THR A 50 1.12 -0.47 8.50
CA THR A 50 2.39 0.24 8.64
C THR A 50 3.08 -0.34 9.86
N ARG A 51 4.27 -0.93 9.71
CA ARG A 51 5.13 -1.27 10.87
C ARG A 51 5.72 0.03 11.44
N LYS A 52 4.85 0.89 11.99
CA LYS A 52 5.22 2.16 12.62
C LYS A 52 5.17 1.98 14.13
N LYS A 53 6.35 2.08 14.74
CA LYS A 53 6.51 2.31 16.18
C LYS A 53 5.95 3.71 16.51
N GLY A 54 4.69 3.79 16.93
CA GLY A 54 4.10 4.94 17.64
C GLY A 54 3.41 6.08 16.84
N GLY A 55 2.28 6.53 17.42
CA GLY A 55 1.67 7.88 17.32
C GLY A 55 0.97 8.29 16.02
N LYS A 56 -0.17 8.99 16.03
CA LYS A 56 -1.19 9.37 17.06
C LYS A 56 -2.57 9.40 16.29
N ALA A 57 -3.77 9.74 16.79
CA ALA A 57 -4.26 10.41 17.99
C ALA A 57 -5.69 9.99 18.39
N LYS A 58 -6.03 10.18 19.67
CA LYS A 58 -7.23 10.92 20.11
C LYS A 58 -6.73 12.05 21.02
#